data_AF-A0AAU9XYM7-F1
#
_entry.id   AF-A0AAU9XYM7-F1
#
_cell.length_a   1.000
_cell.length_b   1.000
_cell.length_c   1.000
_cell.angle_alpha   90.00
_cell.angle_beta   90.00
_cell.angle_gamma   90.00
#
_symmetry.space_group_name_H-M   'P 1'
#
loop_
_entity.id
_entity.type
_entity.pdbx_description
1 polymer ?
#
loop_
_entity_poly.entity_id
_entity_poly.type
_entity_poly.pdbx_seq_one_letter_code
_entity_poly.pdbx_strand_id
1 'polypeptide(L)'
;MSTDVYAKPTDSHLYLPFLSSHPVHCKRAVPFGVALGIKRNCSTDEFLQNRCKEYKGYLKSQNYLAELVDKQFDKALSMPRAELLRKKVKPAKKVFHWCSTTIQFCQISKKLLKSTFIYYSPHQRSKKFFLPSQYFPLIVEPKILRRCWRHQNFG
;
A
#
# COMPACT_ATOMS: atom_id res chain seq x y z
N MET A 1 -2.60 -11.04 28.46
CA MET A 1 -2.99 -9.69 28.00
C MET A 1 -3.90 -9.86 26.79
N SER A 2 -5.15 -9.37 26.87
CA SER A 2 -6.14 -9.48 25.78
C SER A 2 -6.20 -8.16 25.00
N THR A 3 -6.39 -8.22 23.68
CA THR A 3 -6.45 -7.05 22.80
C THR A 3 -7.70 -7.11 21.92
N ASP A 4 -8.30 -5.94 21.68
CA ASP A 4 -9.48 -5.74 20.84
C ASP A 4 -9.25 -4.57 19.87
N VAL A 5 -10.09 -4.49 18.83
CA VAL A 5 -10.16 -3.35 17.91
C VAL A 5 -10.87 -2.20 18.60
N TYR A 6 -10.15 -1.12 18.87
CA TYR A 6 -10.70 0.13 19.39
C TYR A 6 -11.17 1.04 18.24
N ALA A 7 -12.44 1.45 18.30
CA ALA A 7 -13.02 2.48 17.45
C ALA A 7 -13.22 3.76 18.26
N LYS A 8 -12.88 4.91 17.66
CA LYS A 8 -13.20 6.20 18.28
C LYS A 8 -14.72 6.41 18.23
N PRO A 9 -15.32 7.07 19.23
CA PRO A 9 -16.76 7.34 19.23
C PRO A 9 -17.22 8.23 18.05
N THR A 10 -16.30 9.00 17.45
CA THR A 10 -16.57 9.82 16.27
C THR A 10 -16.39 9.07 14.95
N ASP A 11 -15.84 7.85 14.96
CA ASP A 11 -15.64 7.08 13.74
C ASP A 11 -16.98 6.56 13.22
N SER A 12 -17.31 6.89 11.97
CA SER A 12 -18.57 6.49 11.35
C SER A 12 -18.49 5.13 10.65
N HIS A 13 -17.32 4.48 10.68
CA HIS A 13 -17.07 3.18 10.03
C HIS A 13 -17.47 3.14 8.54
N LEU A 14 -17.17 4.21 7.82
CA LEU A 14 -17.50 4.37 6.41
C LEU A 14 -16.55 3.56 5.53
N TYR A 15 -17.07 2.47 4.98
CA TYR A 15 -16.40 1.70 3.93
C TYR A 15 -16.74 2.24 2.55
N LEU A 16 -15.88 1.90 1.58
CA LEU A 16 -16.10 2.21 0.18
C LEU A 16 -17.43 1.59 -0.29
N PRO A 17 -18.44 2.37 -0.71
CA PRO A 17 -19.74 1.82 -1.12
C PRO A 17 -19.61 0.91 -2.35
N PHE A 18 -20.41 -0.16 -2.41
CA PHE A 18 -20.31 -1.12 -3.51
C PHE A 18 -20.71 -0.53 -4.88
N LEU A 19 -21.60 0.45 -4.89
CA LEU A 19 -22.12 1.10 -6.11
C LEU A 19 -21.24 2.26 -6.61
N SER A 20 -20.14 2.58 -5.92
CA SER A 20 -19.22 3.64 -6.33
C SER A 20 -18.48 3.31 -7.65
N SER A 21 -17.98 4.34 -8.34
CA SER A 21 -17.26 4.24 -9.63
C SER A 21 -15.89 3.55 -9.57
N HIS A 22 -15.52 2.98 -8.43
CA HIS A 22 -14.27 2.25 -8.28
C HIS A 22 -14.31 0.89 -8.99
N PRO A 23 -13.15 0.35 -9.43
CA PRO A 23 -13.08 -0.98 -10.01
C PRO A 23 -13.68 -2.05 -9.10
N VAL A 24 -14.39 -3.01 -9.70
CA VAL A 24 -15.10 -4.08 -8.98
C VAL A 24 -14.15 -4.89 -8.09
N HIS A 25 -12.95 -5.20 -8.58
CA HIS A 25 -11.97 -5.99 -7.83
C HIS A 25 -11.50 -5.27 -6.56
N CYS A 26 -11.40 -3.93 -6.56
CA CYS A 26 -11.05 -3.15 -5.37
C CYS A 26 -12.13 -3.30 -4.30
N LYS A 27 -13.40 -3.11 -4.68
CA LYS A 27 -14.54 -3.20 -3.78
C LYS A 27 -14.66 -4.61 -3.18
N ARG A 28 -14.58 -5.65 -4.03
CA ARG A 28 -14.65 -7.06 -3.59
C ARG A 28 -13.52 -7.45 -2.61
N ALA A 29 -12.38 -6.76 -2.64
CA ALA A 29 -11.27 -7.01 -1.73
C ALA A 29 -11.45 -6.38 -0.34
N VAL A 30 -12.33 -5.37 -0.20
CA VAL A 30 -12.54 -4.64 1.07
C VAL A 30 -12.95 -5.58 2.22
N PRO A 31 -13.97 -6.45 2.09
CA PRO A 31 -14.39 -7.32 3.19
C PRO A 31 -13.27 -8.24 3.70
N PHE A 32 -12.46 -8.78 2.79
CA PHE A 32 -11.32 -9.62 3.15
C PHE A 32 -10.25 -8.84 3.92
N GLY A 33 -9.93 -7.62 3.47
CA GLY A 33 -8.98 -6.75 4.14
C GLY A 33 -9.42 -6.37 5.56
N VAL A 34 -10.72 -6.06 5.71
CA VAL A 34 -11.34 -5.76 7.00
C VAL A 34 -11.24 -6.95 7.95
N ALA A 35 -11.68 -8.14 7.52
CA ALA A 35 -11.64 -9.34 8.34
C ALA A 35 -10.22 -9.71 8.77
N LEU A 36 -9.24 -9.58 7.87
CA LEU A 36 -7.82 -9.75 8.20
C LEU A 36 -7.31 -8.73 9.24
N GLY A 37 -7.80 -7.50 9.20
CA GLY A 37 -7.48 -6.48 10.21
C GLY A 37 -7.97 -6.90 11.59
N ILE A 38 -9.24 -7.30 11.69
CA ILE A 38 -9.87 -7.75 12.95
C ILE A 38 -9.12 -8.97 13.50
N LYS A 39 -8.86 -9.99 12.67
CA LYS A 39 -8.15 -11.22 13.08
C LYS A 39 -6.75 -10.98 13.63
N ARG A 40 -6.05 -9.94 13.16
CA ARG A 40 -4.73 -9.57 13.68
C ARG A 40 -4.82 -8.88 15.04
N ASN A 41 -5.77 -7.94 15.16
CA ASN A 41 -5.90 -7.07 16.33
C ASN A 41 -6.57 -7.76 17.52
N CYS A 42 -7.57 -8.61 17.29
CA CYS A 42 -8.25 -9.37 18.34
C CYS A 42 -7.39 -10.56 18.77
N SER A 43 -7.16 -10.69 20.08
CA SER A 43 -6.41 -11.83 20.64
C SER A 43 -7.31 -12.97 21.11
N THR A 44 -8.54 -12.68 21.57
CA THR A 44 -9.51 -13.68 22.02
C THR A 44 -10.59 -13.93 20.97
N ASP A 45 -11.15 -15.14 20.97
CA ASP A 45 -12.19 -15.51 20.01
C ASP A 45 -13.51 -14.77 20.27
N GLU A 46 -13.85 -14.51 21.53
CA GLU A 46 -15.06 -13.75 21.90
C GLU A 46 -15.07 -12.34 21.28
N PHE A 47 -13.97 -11.58 21.41
CA PHE A 47 -13.86 -10.26 20.77
C PHE A 47 -13.87 -10.37 19.25
N LEU A 48 -13.22 -11.39 18.70
CA LEU A 48 -13.20 -11.62 17.26
C LEU A 48 -14.62 -11.83 16.71
N GLN A 49 -15.44 -12.69 17.34
CA GLN A 49 -16.80 -12.95 16.88
C GLN A 49 -17.69 -11.70 16.99
N ASN A 50 -17.59 -10.96 18.10
CA ASN A 50 -18.34 -9.73 18.31
C ASN A 50 -17.99 -8.67 17.25
N ARG A 51 -16.69 -8.40 17.06
CA ARG A 51 -16.20 -7.46 16.03
C ARG A 51 -16.55 -7.93 14.63
N CYS A 52 -16.46 -9.23 14.32
CA CYS A 52 -16.88 -9.74 13.02
C CYS A 52 -18.36 -9.48 12.75
N LYS A 53 -19.24 -9.65 13.74
CA LYS A 53 -20.66 -9.36 13.59
C LYS A 53 -20.92 -7.88 13.31
N GLU A 54 -20.30 -6.99 14.07
CA GLU A 54 -20.41 -5.53 13.89
C GLU A 54 -19.94 -5.08 12.49
N TYR A 55 -18.73 -5.49 12.10
CA TYR A 55 -18.12 -5.07 10.83
C TYR A 55 -18.82 -5.69 9.62
N LYS A 56 -19.36 -6.91 9.73
CA LYS A 56 -20.26 -7.46 8.70
C LYS A 56 -21.50 -6.58 8.53
N GLY A 57 -22.04 -6.03 9.62
CA GLY A 57 -23.14 -5.06 9.59
C GLY A 57 -22.79 -3.79 8.83
N TYR A 58 -21.63 -3.19 9.12
CA TYR A 58 -21.16 -1.98 8.42
C TYR A 58 -20.94 -2.20 6.92
N LEU A 59 -20.49 -3.38 6.50
CA LEU A 59 -20.34 -3.67 5.08
C LEU A 59 -21.69 -3.90 4.40
N LYS A 60 -22.63 -4.60 5.06
CA LYS A 60 -23.97 -4.84 4.53
C LYS A 60 -24.75 -3.53 4.35
N SER A 61 -24.59 -2.55 5.26
CA SER A 61 -25.21 -1.21 5.10
C SER A 61 -24.64 -0.41 3.91
N GLN A 62 -23.44 -0.75 3.43
CA GLN A 62 -22.79 -0.13 2.27
C GLN A 62 -23.10 -0.84 0.94
N ASN A 63 -24.19 -1.61 0.88
CA ASN A 63 -24.66 -2.37 -0.28
C ASN A 63 -23.73 -3.50 -0.74
N TYR A 64 -22.95 -4.08 0.17
CA TYR A 64 -22.25 -5.33 -0.13
C TYR A 64 -23.19 -6.53 -0.02
N LEU A 65 -23.11 -7.45 -0.99
CA LEU A 65 -23.85 -8.71 -0.95
C LEU A 65 -23.46 -9.52 0.29
N ALA A 66 -24.45 -9.96 1.07
CA ALA A 66 -24.21 -10.69 2.33
C ALA A 66 -23.38 -11.96 2.12
N GLU A 67 -23.70 -12.74 1.10
CA GLU A 67 -22.97 -13.95 0.73
C GLU A 67 -21.49 -13.67 0.42
N LEU A 68 -21.20 -12.56 -0.26
CA LEU A 68 -19.83 -12.15 -0.55
C LEU A 68 -19.08 -11.78 0.72
N VAL A 69 -19.72 -11.01 1.61
CA VAL A 69 -19.13 -10.62 2.88
C VAL A 69 -18.82 -11.85 3.73
N ASP A 70 -19.78 -12.75 3.89
CA ASP A 70 -19.63 -13.96 4.70
C ASP A 70 -18.51 -14.85 4.14
N LYS A 71 -18.49 -15.12 2.84
CA LYS A 71 -17.41 -15.88 2.17
C LYS A 71 -16.02 -15.28 2.39
N GLN A 72 -15.87 -13.95 2.32
CA GLN A 72 -14.56 -13.31 2.51
C GLN A 72 -14.13 -13.32 3.98
N PHE A 73 -15.07 -13.20 4.91
CA PHE A 73 -14.79 -13.31 6.34
C PHE A 73 -14.35 -14.72 6.69
N ASP A 74 -15.08 -15.75 6.23
CA ASP A 74 -14.73 -17.14 6.49
C ASP A 74 -13.33 -17.47 5.97
N LYS A 75 -13.01 -17.00 4.76
CA LYS A 75 -11.67 -17.12 4.18
C LYS A 75 -10.58 -16.43 4.99
N ALA A 76 -10.86 -15.28 5.61
CA ALA A 76 -9.90 -14.60 6.46
C ALA A 76 -9.76 -15.28 7.84
N LEU A 77 -10.87 -15.79 8.38
CA LEU A 77 -10.93 -16.47 9.67
C LEU A 77 -10.26 -17.85 9.64
N SER A 78 -10.25 -18.51 8.48
CA SER A 78 -9.53 -19.78 8.28
C SER A 78 -8.01 -19.63 8.38
N MET A 79 -7.47 -18.41 8.25
CA MET A 79 -6.04 -18.15 8.40
C MET A 79 -5.65 -18.02 9.89
N PRO A 80 -4.65 -18.80 10.36
CA PRO A 80 -4.22 -18.70 11.76
C PRO A 80 -3.56 -17.35 12.03
N ARG A 81 -3.89 -16.75 13.19
CA ARG A 81 -3.36 -15.44 13.59
C ARG A 81 -1.83 -15.40 13.62
N ALA A 82 -1.20 -16.50 14.03
CA ALA A 82 0.26 -16.64 14.06
C ALA A 82 0.90 -16.42 12.67
N GLU A 83 0.25 -16.91 11.61
CA GLU A 83 0.73 -16.68 10.25
C GLU A 83 0.58 -15.21 9.83
N LEU A 84 -0.51 -14.56 10.25
CA LEU A 84 -0.78 -13.16 9.93
C LEU A 84 0.18 -12.19 10.60
N LEU A 85 0.70 -12.54 11.77
CA LEU A 85 1.69 -11.74 12.53
C LEU A 85 3.13 -12.05 12.13
N ARG A 86 3.37 -13.15 11.39
CA ARG A 86 4.71 -13.53 10.94
C ARG A 86 5.32 -12.44 10.06
N LYS A 87 6.46 -11.91 10.48
CA LYS A 87 7.25 -10.96 9.69
C LYS A 87 7.74 -11.63 8.40
N LYS A 88 7.33 -11.10 7.25
CA LYS A 88 7.86 -11.56 5.96
C LYS A 88 9.26 -10.97 5.76
N VAL A 89 10.26 -11.83 5.60
CA VAL A 89 11.62 -11.40 5.21
C VAL A 89 11.54 -10.91 3.77
N LYS A 90 11.73 -9.60 3.57
CA LYS A 90 11.86 -9.04 2.23
C LYS A 90 13.32 -9.16 1.81
N PRO A 91 13.62 -9.60 0.57
CA PRO A 91 14.99 -9.57 0.08
C PRO A 91 15.50 -8.13 0.09
N ALA A 92 16.78 -7.94 0.42
CA ALA A 92 17.43 -6.65 0.37
C ALA A 92 17.42 -6.13 -1.08
N LYS A 93 16.44 -5.29 -1.41
CA LYS A 93 16.40 -4.56 -2.68
C LYS A 93 17.05 -3.21 -2.45
N LYS A 94 18.00 -2.83 -3.31
CA LYS A 94 18.46 -1.44 -3.40
C LYS A 94 17.31 -0.60 -3.95
N VAL A 95 16.44 -0.11 -3.06
CA VAL A 95 15.31 0.75 -3.42
C VAL A 95 15.83 2.19 -3.43
N PHE A 96 15.86 2.79 -4.62
CA PHE A 96 16.14 4.22 -4.77
C PHE A 96 14.88 5.00 -4.39
N HIS A 97 14.94 5.81 -3.32
CA HIS A 97 13.85 6.71 -2.98
C HIS A 97 13.87 7.91 -3.91
N TRP A 98 12.88 8.00 -4.81
CA TRP A 98 12.70 9.17 -5.67
C TRP A 98 12.04 10.30 -4.87
N CYS A 99 12.80 11.32 -4.52
CA CYS A 99 12.27 12.53 -3.89
C CYS A 99 12.19 13.63 -4.96
N SER A 100 10.98 13.92 -5.47
CA SER A 100 10.75 14.97 -6.48
C SER A 100 10.48 16.34 -5.89
N THR A 101 10.38 16.46 -4.56
CA THR A 101 10.05 17.74 -3.94
C THR A 101 11.23 18.69 -4.09
N THR A 102 11.04 19.72 -4.91
CA THR A 102 11.74 21.01 -4.87
C THR A 102 11.47 21.69 -3.52
N ILE A 103 11.94 21.08 -2.43
CA ILE A 103 12.13 21.76 -1.16
C ILE A 103 13.62 22.09 -1.14
N GLN A 104 13.91 23.38 -0.99
CA GLN A 104 15.25 23.96 -0.95
C GLN A 104 16.21 22.98 -0.25
N PHE A 105 17.13 22.42 -1.05
CA PHE A 105 18.08 21.39 -0.68
C PHE A 105 18.83 21.81 0.60
N CYS A 106 18.31 21.43 1.77
CA CYS A 106 18.91 21.75 3.05
C CYS A 106 20.30 21.10 3.08
N GLN A 107 21.33 21.83 3.51
CA GLN A 107 22.71 21.34 3.46
C GLN A 107 22.89 20.01 4.24
N ILE A 108 22.02 19.75 5.21
CA ILE A 108 21.94 18.50 5.98
C ILE A 108 21.69 17.30 5.05
N SER A 109 20.78 17.44 4.09
CA SER A 109 20.45 16.39 3.12
C SER A 109 21.65 16.05 2.23
N LYS A 110 22.44 17.05 1.83
CA LYS A 110 23.62 16.85 0.95
C LYS A 110 24.70 16.01 1.62
N LYS A 111 24.93 16.20 2.93
CA LYS A 111 25.97 15.48 3.69
C LYS A 111 25.60 14.00 3.85
N LEU A 112 24.32 13.72 4.16
CA LEU A 112 23.75 12.38 4.25
C LEU A 112 23.69 11.66 2.90
N LEU A 113 23.40 12.37 1.80
CA LEU A 113 23.42 11.78 0.47
C LEU A 113 24.85 11.43 0.01
N LYS A 114 25.85 12.30 0.26
CA LYS A 114 27.24 12.06 -0.15
C LYS A 114 27.92 10.90 0.58
N SER A 115 27.63 10.70 1.87
CA SER A 115 28.20 9.58 2.63
C SER A 115 27.67 8.22 2.15
N THR A 116 26.51 8.21 1.50
CA THR A 116 25.76 6.99 1.20
C THR A 116 25.74 6.65 -0.30
N PHE A 117 26.06 7.60 -1.19
CA PHE A 117 26.03 7.43 -2.65
C PHE A 117 27.39 7.65 -3.31
N ILE A 118 27.85 6.66 -4.10
CA ILE A 118 28.89 6.82 -5.12
C ILE A 118 28.24 7.50 -6.32
N TYR A 119 28.51 8.78 -6.54
CA TYR A 119 28.06 9.50 -7.73
C TYR A 119 28.86 9.02 -8.95
N TYR A 120 28.24 8.25 -9.84
CA TYR A 120 28.81 7.97 -11.16
C TYR A 120 28.47 9.07 -12.15
N SER A 121 29.44 9.42 -12.99
CA SER A 121 29.34 10.50 -13.98
C SER A 121 28.20 10.25 -14.98
N PRO A 122 27.43 11.27 -15.40
CA PRO A 122 26.26 11.09 -16.27
C PRO A 122 26.61 10.45 -17.61
N HIS A 123 25.76 9.54 -18.08
CA HIS A 123 25.84 8.93 -19.41
C HIS A 123 25.68 10.00 -20.51
N GLN A 124 26.46 9.93 -21.60
CA GLN A 124 26.57 11.02 -22.59
C GLN A 124 25.22 11.46 -23.21
N ARG A 125 24.24 10.55 -23.34
CA ARG A 125 22.90 10.87 -23.88
C ARG A 125 22.08 11.82 -22.99
N SER A 126 22.26 11.79 -21.67
CA SER A 126 21.49 12.68 -20.77
C SER A 126 22.00 14.12 -20.77
N LYS A 127 23.23 14.36 -21.26
CA LYS A 127 23.82 15.69 -21.36
C LYS A 127 23.17 16.60 -22.41
N LYS A 128 22.44 16.02 -23.38
CA LYS A 128 21.74 16.78 -24.44
C LYS A 128 20.46 17.48 -23.96
N PHE A 129 19.81 16.97 -22.92
CA PHE A 129 18.49 17.41 -22.51
C PHE A 129 18.50 18.29 -21.25
N PHE A 130 19.62 18.36 -20.52
CA PHE A 130 19.66 19.01 -19.21
C PHE A 130 20.91 19.89 -19.05
N LEU A 131 20.74 21.00 -18.33
CA LEU A 131 21.80 21.98 -18.08
C LEU A 131 22.89 21.42 -17.15
N PRO A 132 24.16 21.84 -17.28
CA PRO A 132 25.29 21.30 -16.51
C PRO A 132 25.17 21.41 -14.98
N SER A 133 24.30 22.30 -14.48
CA SER A 133 24.11 22.55 -13.05
C SER A 133 23.18 21.55 -12.33
N GLN A 134 22.51 20.66 -13.07
CA GLN A 134 21.59 19.67 -12.50
C GLN A 134 22.32 18.34 -12.28
N TYR A 135 22.55 17.99 -11.00
CA TYR A 135 23.05 16.68 -10.63
C TYR A 135 21.93 15.63 -10.76
N PHE A 136 22.11 14.66 -11.67
CA PHE A 136 21.19 13.54 -11.84
C PHE A 136 21.59 12.33 -11.00
N PRO A 137 20.66 11.71 -10.26
CA PRO A 137 20.77 10.28 -9.98
C PRO A 137 20.44 9.51 -11.27
N LEU A 138 21.38 8.66 -11.72
CA LEU A 138 21.21 7.81 -12.90
C LEU A 138 19.91 7.00 -12.81
N ILE A 139 19.03 7.21 -13.79
CA ILE A 139 17.82 6.43 -14.00
C ILE A 139 18.23 5.04 -14.47
N VAL A 140 18.03 4.01 -13.65
CA VAL A 140 17.89 2.64 -14.17
C VAL A 140 16.43 2.49 -14.57
N GLU A 141 16.15 2.44 -15.87
CA GLU A 141 14.78 2.36 -16.40
C GLU A 141 13.94 1.27 -15.72
N PRO A 142 12.87 1.65 -14.99
CA PRO A 142 11.89 0.69 -14.51
C PRO A 142 11.21 0.05 -15.72
N LYS A 143 11.08 -1.29 -15.74
CA LYS A 143 10.43 -2.04 -16.84
C LYS A 143 9.02 -1.53 -17.20
N ILE A 144 8.35 -0.84 -16.29
CA ILE A 144 7.00 -0.25 -16.46
C ILE A 144 7.00 0.89 -17.48
N LEU A 145 8.03 1.76 -17.49
CA LEU A 145 8.12 2.89 -18.42
C LEU A 145 8.36 2.44 -19.87
N ARG A 146 9.04 1.29 -20.08
CA ARG A 146 9.17 0.67 -21.42
C ARG A 146 7.85 0.23 -22.04
N ARG A 147 6.79 0.04 -21.24
CA ARG A 147 5.46 -0.32 -21.74
C ARG A 147 4.67 0.92 -22.18
N CYS A 148 4.75 2.02 -21.42
CA CYS A 148 4.10 3.27 -21.77
C CYS A 148 4.66 3.88 -23.07
N TRP A 149 5.98 3.76 -23.32
CA TRP A 149 6.61 4.28 -24.53
C TRP A 149 6.25 3.53 -25.82
N ARG A 150 5.92 2.24 -25.74
CA ARG A 150 5.47 1.47 -26.91
C ARG A 150 4.07 1.85 -27.40
N HIS A 151 3.22 2.38 -26.52
CA HIS A 151 1.88 2.84 -26.89
C HIS A 151 1.85 4.26 -27.47
N GLN A 152 2.93 5.05 -27.29
CA GLN A 152 3.00 6.42 -27.80
C GLN A 152 3.78 6.57 -29.12
N ASN A 153 4.30 5.47 -29.69
CA ASN A 153 5.10 5.49 -30.93
C ASN A 153 4.59 4.50 -32.00
N PHE A 154 3.30 4.17 -31.99
CA PHE A 154 2.60 3.66 -33.16
C PHE A 154 1.45 4.63 -33.47
N GLY A 155 1.81 5.60 -34.30
CA GLY A 155 0.99 6.63 -34.94
C GLY A 155 1.88 7.26 -35.99
#